data_AF-A0A5J4V6H5-F1
#
_entry.id   AF-A0A5J4V6H5-F1
#
_cell.length_a   1.000
_cell.length_b   1.000
_cell.length_c   1.000
_cell.angle_alpha   90.00
_cell.angle_beta   90.00
_cell.angle_gamma   90.00
#
_symmetry.space_group_name_H-M   'P 1'
#
loop_
_entity.id
_entity.type
_entity.pdbx_description
1 polymer ?
#
loop_
_entity_poly.entity_id
_entity_poly.type
_entity_poly.pdbx_seq_one_letter_code
_entity_poly.pdbx_strand_id
1 'polypeptide(L)'
;MSFVQPAVIRGDQIGQSVIVPKPLPKEQRKTEPKVLQIQQQVPPSLNPNMLVGIIPDKKYAYQQGLKIIHTDNYGRTTVAFNPIISSGIVRFGGFFENHPVANFRIGISDASAVFGSNEYPYSGENEKKTVLYYNNGSIAHIGPTIPGNSGIKLNKSVSCEVNMNISPRTLTFFIDNQEQGLSVRNIPSSIRFWIYLYDRNSSFTINRFENVQFSSANGVLDGKVFEWGKEWEK
;
A
#
# COMPACT_ATOMS: atom_id res chain seq x y z
N MET A 1 -74.21 -28.40 -73.23
CA MET A 1 -74.86 -27.07 -73.26
C MET A 1 -75.46 -26.85 -71.88
N SER A 2 -74.92 -25.91 -71.10
CA SER A 2 -75.55 -24.59 -70.86
C SER A 2 -76.70 -24.66 -69.85
N PHE A 3 -76.84 -23.87 -68.78
CA PHE A 3 -76.17 -22.69 -68.21
C PHE A 3 -76.75 -22.54 -66.75
N VAL A 4 -76.02 -21.90 -65.82
CA VAL A 4 -76.49 -20.93 -64.76
C VAL A 4 -77.18 -21.41 -63.43
N GLN A 5 -76.39 -21.40 -62.33
CA GLN A 5 -76.35 -20.47 -61.14
C GLN A 5 -77.66 -19.93 -60.44
N PRO A 6 -77.60 -19.35 -59.21
CA PRO A 6 -77.05 -19.79 -57.90
C PRO A 6 -77.91 -19.34 -56.65
N ALA A 7 -77.48 -19.62 -55.40
CA ALA A 7 -77.42 -18.68 -54.24
C ALA A 7 -77.20 -19.41 -52.88
N VAL A 8 -76.09 -19.21 -52.16
CA VAL A 8 -75.76 -18.28 -51.04
C VAL A 8 -75.77 -18.93 -49.63
N ILE A 9 -74.55 -19.28 -49.19
CA ILE A 9 -73.84 -19.09 -47.91
C ILE A 9 -74.59 -19.10 -46.55
N ARG A 10 -74.13 -19.99 -45.65
CA ARG A 10 -73.62 -19.64 -44.30
C ARG A 10 -72.60 -20.68 -43.84
N GLY A 11 -71.43 -20.20 -43.44
CA GLY A 11 -70.34 -21.03 -42.96
C GLY A 11 -70.44 -21.31 -41.46
N ASP A 12 -69.68 -22.30 -41.02
CA ASP A 12 -69.09 -22.34 -39.68
C ASP A 12 -67.79 -23.15 -39.72
N GLN A 13 -66.77 -22.58 -39.08
CA GLN A 13 -65.39 -23.04 -39.09
C GLN A 13 -65.14 -24.14 -38.05
N ILE A 14 -64.20 -25.00 -38.44
CA ILE A 14 -63.66 -26.16 -37.74
C ILE A 14 -62.72 -25.68 -36.62
N GLY A 15 -63.06 -25.97 -35.36
CA GLY A 15 -62.20 -25.69 -34.20
C GLY A 15 -61.13 -26.78 -34.01
N GLN A 16 -59.86 -26.40 -34.11
CA GLN A 16 -58.70 -27.23 -33.77
C GLN A 16 -58.51 -27.29 -32.24
N SER A 17 -58.34 -28.50 -31.70
CA SER A 17 -57.97 -28.76 -30.31
C SER A 17 -56.49 -28.40 -30.06
N VAL A 18 -56.24 -27.34 -29.30
CA VAL A 18 -54.89 -26.94 -28.85
C VAL A 18 -54.59 -27.55 -27.48
N ILE A 19 -53.51 -28.32 -27.42
CA ILE A 19 -52.94 -28.91 -26.20
C ILE A 19 -52.32 -27.77 -25.37
N VAL A 20 -52.77 -27.59 -24.12
CA VAL A 20 -52.20 -26.61 -23.17
C VAL A 20 -51.00 -27.26 -22.45
N PRO A 21 -49.78 -26.68 -22.49
CA PRO A 21 -48.67 -27.16 -21.67
C PRO A 21 -48.81 -26.71 -20.21
N LYS A 22 -48.55 -27.63 -19.29
CA LYS A 22 -48.50 -27.40 -17.84
C LYS A 22 -47.24 -26.59 -17.48
N PRO A 23 -47.27 -25.58 -16.60
CA PRO A 23 -46.08 -24.80 -16.27
C PRO A 23 -45.07 -25.62 -15.45
N LEU A 24 -43.78 -25.49 -15.77
CA LEU A 24 -42.67 -26.01 -14.95
C LEU A 24 -42.52 -25.23 -13.63
N PRO A 25 -42.05 -25.86 -12.53
CA PRO A 25 -41.88 -25.20 -11.24
C PRO A 25 -40.77 -24.15 -11.30
N LYS A 26 -41.03 -22.96 -10.77
CA LYS A 26 -40.01 -21.91 -10.60
C LYS A 26 -39.02 -22.32 -9.52
N GLU A 27 -37.75 -22.38 -9.89
CA GLU A 27 -36.62 -22.57 -8.98
C GLU A 27 -36.55 -21.39 -8.00
N GLN A 28 -36.78 -21.66 -6.70
CA GLN A 28 -36.61 -20.68 -5.64
C GLN A 28 -35.11 -20.46 -5.39
N ARG A 29 -34.59 -19.29 -5.79
CA ARG A 29 -33.27 -18.82 -5.35
C ARG A 29 -33.24 -18.73 -3.82
N LYS A 30 -32.45 -19.60 -3.19
CA LYS A 30 -32.02 -19.47 -1.81
C LYS A 30 -31.21 -18.17 -1.68
N THR A 31 -31.71 -17.22 -0.90
CA THR A 31 -30.95 -16.03 -0.50
C THR A 31 -29.88 -16.45 0.50
N GLU A 32 -28.61 -16.27 0.13
CA GLU A 32 -27.48 -16.38 1.05
C GLU A 32 -27.53 -15.26 2.11
N PRO A 33 -27.12 -15.53 3.37
CA PRO A 33 -27.13 -14.51 4.40
C PRO A 33 -26.05 -13.47 4.10
N LYS A 34 -26.46 -12.20 3.95
CA LYS A 34 -25.53 -11.06 3.94
C LYS A 34 -24.89 -10.94 5.32
N VAL A 35 -23.74 -11.57 5.48
CA VAL A 35 -22.80 -11.22 6.56
C VAL A 35 -22.37 -9.79 6.30
N LEU A 36 -22.80 -8.87 7.16
CA LEU A 36 -22.28 -7.50 7.23
C LEU A 36 -20.80 -7.58 7.59
N GLN A 37 -19.94 -7.77 6.58
CA GLN A 37 -18.53 -7.42 6.69
C GLN A 37 -18.48 -5.90 6.79
N ILE A 38 -18.35 -5.40 8.02
CA ILE A 38 -17.80 -4.06 8.24
C ILE A 38 -16.33 -4.16 7.84
N GLN A 39 -16.06 -4.11 6.53
CA GLN A 39 -14.76 -3.70 6.04
C GLN A 39 -14.62 -2.26 6.47
N GLN A 40 -13.74 -1.98 7.44
CA GLN A 40 -13.25 -0.63 7.68
C GLN A 40 -12.59 -0.18 6.37
N GLN A 41 -13.38 0.45 5.50
CA GLN A 41 -12.86 1.10 4.30
C GLN A 41 -11.87 2.15 4.77
N VAL A 42 -10.61 1.98 4.38
CA VAL A 42 -9.62 3.06 4.43
C VAL A 42 -10.29 4.28 3.77
N PRO A 43 -10.24 5.47 4.38
CA PRO A 43 -10.85 6.66 3.79
C PRO A 43 -10.46 6.81 2.32
N PRO A 44 -11.39 7.25 1.43
CA PRO A 44 -11.17 7.35 -0.02
C PRO A 44 -9.99 8.26 -0.41
N SER A 45 -9.52 9.08 0.52
CA SER A 45 -8.25 9.80 0.39
C SER A 45 -7.52 9.78 1.72
N LEU A 46 -6.33 9.16 1.73
CA LEU A 46 -5.35 9.46 2.76
C LEU A 46 -4.89 10.91 2.53
N ASN A 47 -4.81 11.68 3.62
CA ASN A 47 -4.33 13.05 3.60
C ASN A 47 -3.05 13.12 4.46
N PRO A 48 -1.94 13.70 3.97
CA PRO A 48 -0.72 13.89 4.76
C PRO A 48 -0.93 14.52 6.13
N ASN A 49 -1.92 15.41 6.29
CA ASN A 49 -2.24 16.05 7.57
C ASN A 49 -2.79 15.08 8.62
N MET A 50 -3.15 13.85 8.24
CA MET A 50 -3.53 12.79 9.17
C MET A 50 -2.33 12.09 9.79
N LEU A 51 -1.12 12.29 9.26
CA LEU A 51 0.08 11.63 9.77
C LEU A 51 0.48 12.22 11.11
N VAL A 52 0.51 11.35 12.11
CA VAL A 52 1.01 11.67 13.45
C VAL A 52 2.25 10.85 13.71
N GLY A 53 3.38 11.53 13.89
CA GLY A 53 4.66 10.97 14.25
C GLY A 53 4.66 10.44 15.69
N ILE A 54 4.98 9.17 15.85
CA ILE A 54 5.27 8.52 17.12
C ILE A 54 6.76 8.77 17.39
N ILE A 55 7.02 9.84 18.13
CA ILE A 55 8.38 10.29 18.45
C ILE A 55 8.74 9.76 19.84
N PRO A 56 9.77 8.90 19.98
CA PRO A 56 10.11 8.28 21.25
C PRO A 56 10.51 9.30 22.33
N ASP A 57 11.20 10.36 21.92
CA ASP A 57 11.70 11.39 22.83
C ASP A 57 11.73 12.76 22.14
N LYS A 58 10.95 13.70 22.68
CA LYS A 58 10.82 15.06 22.15
C LYS A 58 12.09 15.90 22.32
N LYS A 59 13.06 15.43 23.11
CA LYS A 59 14.39 16.03 23.20
C LYS A 59 15.12 16.01 21.86
N TYR A 60 14.90 14.97 21.05
CA TYR A 60 15.65 14.76 19.82
C TYR A 60 14.92 15.21 18.57
N ALA A 61 13.58 15.10 18.54
CA ALA A 61 12.80 15.58 17.41
C ALA A 61 11.39 16.01 17.81
N TYR A 62 10.75 16.78 16.94
CA TYR A 62 9.34 17.13 17.05
C TYR A 62 8.71 17.20 15.65
N GLN A 63 7.39 17.10 15.62
CA GLN A 63 6.61 17.29 14.40
C GLN A 63 6.01 18.69 14.38
N GLN A 64 6.18 19.40 13.26
CA GLN A 64 5.54 20.68 12.97
C GLN A 64 4.82 20.57 11.62
N GLY A 65 3.50 20.36 11.67
CA GLY A 65 2.70 20.07 10.47
C GLY A 65 3.21 18.81 9.77
N LEU A 66 3.59 18.94 8.49
CA LEU A 66 4.14 17.86 7.67
C LEU A 66 5.65 17.66 7.81
N LYS A 67 6.30 18.40 8.71
CA LYS A 67 7.75 18.36 8.87
C LYS A 67 8.13 17.68 10.18
N ILE A 68 9.02 16.70 10.12
CA ILE A 68 9.74 16.17 11.28
C ILE A 68 11.07 16.90 11.36
N ILE A 69 11.31 17.56 12.48
CA ILE A 69 12.49 18.37 12.71
C ILE A 69 13.32 17.70 13.80
N HIS A 70 14.56 17.34 13.47
CA HIS A 70 15.55 16.95 14.44
C HIS A 70 16.07 18.21 15.13
N THR A 71 16.15 18.16 16.45
CA THR A 71 16.71 19.23 17.26
C THR A 71 18.21 19.39 17.03
N ASP A 72 18.81 20.38 17.69
CA ASP A 72 20.24 20.61 17.74
C ASP A 72 20.99 19.65 18.68
N ASN A 73 20.29 18.73 19.34
CA ASN A 73 20.90 17.64 20.09
C ASN A 73 21.42 16.54 19.16
N TYR A 74 22.50 15.87 19.55
CA TYR A 74 22.89 14.61 18.92
C TYR A 74 22.03 13.47 19.45
N GLY A 75 21.42 12.69 18.56
CA GLY A 75 20.64 11.52 18.94
C GLY A 75 20.15 10.75 17.73
N ARG A 76 19.93 9.45 17.92
CA ARG A 76 19.30 8.59 16.92
C ARG A 76 17.79 8.71 17.07
N THR A 77 17.10 9.14 16.01
CA THR A 77 15.65 9.35 16.07
C THR A 77 14.96 8.57 14.97
N THR A 78 14.28 7.49 15.34
CA THR A 78 13.32 6.82 14.45
C THR A 78 11.91 7.31 14.76
N VAL A 79 11.21 7.84 13.76
CA VAL A 79 9.82 8.30 13.89
C VAL A 79 8.94 7.41 13.04
N ALA A 80 8.09 6.61 13.69
CA ALA A 80 7.02 5.88 13.04
C ALA A 80 5.79 6.76 12.86
N PHE A 81 4.90 6.42 11.93
CA PHE A 81 3.69 7.22 11.70
C PHE A 81 2.41 6.42 11.95
N ASN A 82 1.43 7.08 12.54
CA ASN A 82 0.02 6.70 12.48
C ASN A 82 -0.62 7.28 11.20
N PRO A 83 -1.58 6.59 10.57
CA PRO A 83 -2.20 5.33 11.01
C PRO A 83 -1.37 4.08 10.67
N ILE A 84 -1.74 2.94 11.28
CA ILE A 84 -1.32 1.61 10.82
C ILE A 84 -1.93 1.36 9.44
N ILE A 85 -1.15 0.76 8.54
CA ILE A 85 -1.59 0.39 7.20
C ILE A 85 -1.77 -1.12 7.14
N SER A 86 -2.99 -1.57 6.84
CA SER A 86 -3.34 -3.01 6.74
C SER A 86 -4.08 -3.37 5.45
N SER A 87 -4.38 -2.39 4.59
CA SER A 87 -5.12 -2.56 3.34
C SER A 87 -4.88 -1.37 2.42
N GLY A 88 -5.18 -1.52 1.13
CA GLY A 88 -4.99 -0.50 0.11
C GLY A 88 -3.62 -0.59 -0.57
N ILE A 89 -3.40 0.32 -1.53
CA ILE A 89 -2.09 0.55 -2.13
C ILE A 89 -1.66 1.92 -1.62
N VAL A 90 -0.77 1.95 -0.64
CA VAL A 90 -0.45 3.18 0.09
C VAL A 90 0.95 3.63 -0.22
N ARG A 91 1.09 4.91 -0.57
CA ARG A 91 2.37 5.54 -0.86
C ARG A 91 2.68 6.63 0.14
N PHE A 92 3.84 6.54 0.79
CA PHE A 92 4.35 7.50 1.75
C PHE A 92 5.71 8.03 1.29
N GLY A 93 5.94 9.33 1.40
CA GLY A 93 7.20 9.92 0.96
C GLY A 93 7.37 11.39 1.32
N GLY A 94 8.57 11.86 1.02
CA GLY A 94 9.03 13.19 1.37
C GLY A 94 10.44 13.44 0.90
N PHE A 95 11.04 14.51 1.40
CA PHE A 95 12.43 14.86 1.13
C PHE A 95 13.17 15.10 2.44
N PHE A 96 14.41 14.63 2.49
CA PHE A 96 15.32 14.90 3.59
C PHE A 96 16.04 16.23 3.34
N GLU A 97 16.30 16.98 4.40
CA GLU A 97 16.96 18.30 4.37
C GLU A 97 18.03 18.38 5.47
N ASN A 98 19.05 19.23 5.27
CA ASN A 98 20.08 19.54 6.27
C ASN A 98 20.80 18.33 6.89
N HIS A 99 21.25 17.38 6.07
CA HIS A 99 21.86 16.10 6.49
C HIS A 99 23.35 16.00 6.08
N PRO A 100 24.27 16.78 6.66
CA PRO A 100 25.66 16.87 6.22
C PRO A 100 26.45 15.55 6.31
N VAL A 101 26.12 14.66 7.25
CA VAL A 101 26.79 13.34 7.40
C VAL A 101 26.04 12.25 6.63
N ALA A 102 24.93 12.61 5.97
CA ALA A 102 24.06 11.74 5.20
C ALA A 102 23.57 10.51 5.97
N ASN A 103 23.39 10.61 7.30
CA ASN A 103 22.91 9.49 8.11
C ASN A 103 21.39 9.54 8.32
N PHE A 104 20.66 9.20 7.27
CA PHE A 104 19.20 9.18 7.25
C PHE A 104 18.69 8.01 6.40
N ARG A 105 17.43 7.62 6.62
CA ARG A 105 16.80 6.47 5.98
C ARG A 105 15.29 6.50 6.18
N ILE A 106 14.58 5.76 5.33
CA ILE A 106 13.13 5.61 5.33
C ILE A 106 12.80 4.12 5.19
N GLY A 107 11.64 3.70 5.64
CA GLY A 107 11.22 2.32 5.43
C GLY A 107 9.84 2.01 5.98
N ILE A 108 9.61 0.70 6.13
CA ILE A 108 8.43 0.18 6.81
C ILE A 108 8.84 -0.70 7.98
N SER A 109 7.95 -0.84 8.95
CA SER A 109 8.08 -1.81 10.02
C SER A 109 6.81 -2.64 10.13
N ASP A 110 6.92 -3.83 10.72
CA ASP A 110 5.78 -4.48 11.33
C ASP A 110 5.10 -3.50 12.30
N ALA A 111 3.77 -3.51 12.36
CA ALA A 111 3.02 -2.56 13.19
C ALA A 111 3.30 -2.71 14.70
N SER A 112 3.82 -3.85 15.15
CA SER A 112 4.23 -4.12 16.53
C SER A 112 5.63 -3.59 16.89
N ALA A 113 6.38 -3.04 15.93
CA ALA A 113 7.69 -2.46 16.21
C ALA A 113 7.56 -1.24 17.15
N VAL A 114 8.42 -1.20 18.17
CA VAL A 114 8.49 -0.09 19.13
C VAL A 114 9.90 0.46 19.08
N PHE A 115 10.04 1.73 18.67
CA PHE A 115 11.34 2.39 18.57
C PHE A 115 11.69 3.11 19.88
N GLY A 116 12.88 2.83 20.43
CA GLY A 116 13.38 3.48 21.63
C GLY A 116 14.02 4.84 21.36
N SER A 117 14.25 5.60 22.45
CA SER A 117 14.98 6.87 22.39
C SER A 117 16.48 6.63 22.17
N ASN A 118 17.08 7.35 21.22
CA ASN A 118 18.51 7.28 20.90
C ASN A 118 19.02 5.88 20.44
N GLU A 119 18.13 5.09 19.85
CA GLU A 119 18.41 3.75 19.34
C GLU A 119 18.41 3.67 17.81
N TYR A 120 19.04 2.63 17.27
CA TYR A 120 18.93 2.33 15.85
C TYR A 120 17.55 1.74 15.52
N PRO A 121 17.03 1.92 14.29
CA PRO A 121 15.75 1.32 13.90
C PRO A 121 15.75 -0.22 13.96
N TYR A 122 16.91 -0.86 13.95
CA TYR A 122 17.08 -2.32 14.07
C TYR A 122 17.51 -2.77 15.48
N SER A 123 17.51 -1.89 16.48
CA SER A 123 17.88 -2.27 17.85
C SER A 123 16.91 -3.31 18.44
N GLY A 124 17.45 -4.29 19.15
CA GLY A 124 16.68 -5.34 19.81
C GLY A 124 15.87 -6.19 18.83
N GLU A 125 14.59 -6.39 19.12
CA GLU A 125 13.71 -7.19 18.25
C GLU A 125 13.39 -6.51 16.90
N ASN A 126 13.67 -5.21 16.76
CA ASN A 126 13.30 -4.48 15.55
C ASN A 126 14.13 -4.87 14.32
N GLU A 127 15.27 -5.55 14.51
CA GLU A 127 16.06 -6.13 13.42
C GLU A 127 15.21 -6.99 12.49
N LYS A 128 14.29 -7.78 13.05
CA LYS A 128 13.39 -8.68 12.30
C LYS A 128 12.07 -8.02 11.91
N LYS A 129 11.83 -6.80 12.38
CA LYS A 129 10.55 -6.08 12.22
C LYS A 129 10.66 -4.88 11.28
N THR A 130 11.79 -4.65 10.61
CA THR A 130 11.99 -3.46 9.77
C THR A 130 12.58 -3.79 8.40
N VAL A 131 12.18 -3.05 7.38
CA VAL A 131 12.92 -2.91 6.12
C VAL A 131 13.42 -1.48 6.04
N LEU A 132 14.71 -1.31 5.75
CA LEU A 132 15.40 -0.04 5.72
C LEU A 132 15.81 0.30 4.28
N TYR A 133 15.62 1.55 3.86
CA TYR A 133 16.23 2.13 2.67
C TYR A 133 17.21 3.21 3.09
N TYR A 134 18.50 2.96 2.91
CA TYR A 134 19.58 3.84 3.32
C TYR A 134 19.76 5.01 2.35
N ASN A 135 20.36 6.11 2.85
CA ASN A 135 20.73 7.27 2.04
C ASN A 135 21.57 6.91 0.79
N ASN A 136 22.37 5.84 0.84
CA ASN A 136 23.19 5.38 -0.27
C ASN A 136 22.45 4.49 -1.29
N GLY A 137 21.16 4.22 -1.09
CA GLY A 137 20.34 3.38 -1.97
C GLY A 137 20.40 1.89 -1.66
N SER A 138 21.17 1.47 -0.66
CA SER A 138 21.07 0.08 -0.19
C SER A 138 19.79 -0.16 0.60
N ILE A 139 19.27 -1.38 0.55
CA ILE A 139 18.17 -1.83 1.42
C ILE A 139 18.68 -2.89 2.39
N ALA A 140 18.02 -3.02 3.54
CA ALA A 140 18.31 -4.12 4.47
C ALA A 140 17.04 -4.61 5.17
N HIS A 141 17.05 -5.89 5.50
CA HIS A 141 16.13 -6.56 6.39
C HIS A 141 16.83 -7.83 6.85
N ILE A 142 17.05 -7.99 8.16
CA ILE A 142 17.80 -9.11 8.75
C ILE A 142 19.19 -9.29 8.11
N GLY A 143 20.24 -8.93 8.87
CA GLY A 143 21.61 -9.09 8.39
C GLY A 143 22.06 -7.95 7.45
N PRO A 144 22.86 -8.24 6.40
CA PRO A 144 23.63 -7.22 5.69
C PRO A 144 22.79 -6.34 4.76
N THR A 145 23.38 -5.19 4.37
CA THR A 145 22.81 -4.30 3.36
C THR A 145 22.99 -4.84 1.94
N ILE A 146 21.95 -4.73 1.12
CA ILE A 146 21.92 -5.07 -0.30
C ILE A 146 22.01 -3.79 -1.14
N PRO A 147 23.06 -3.59 -1.95
CA PRO A 147 23.15 -2.46 -2.87
C PRO A 147 22.32 -2.72 -4.14
N GLY A 148 21.88 -1.66 -4.81
CA GLY A 148 21.22 -1.78 -6.12
C GLY A 148 20.23 -0.67 -6.47
N ASN A 149 19.73 0.09 -5.49
CA ASN A 149 18.91 1.27 -5.76
C ASN A 149 19.76 2.55 -5.79
N SER A 150 19.15 3.64 -6.25
CA SER A 150 19.76 4.96 -6.27
C SER A 150 19.85 5.56 -4.87
N GLY A 151 20.97 6.22 -4.56
CA GLY A 151 21.08 7.03 -3.35
C GLY A 151 20.10 8.20 -3.33
N ILE A 152 19.66 8.57 -2.12
CA ILE A 152 18.81 9.73 -1.89
C ILE A 152 19.69 10.99 -1.97
N LYS A 153 19.37 11.88 -2.90
CA LYS A 153 20.10 13.15 -3.08
C LYS A 153 19.33 14.31 -2.45
N LEU A 154 20.03 15.40 -2.18
CA LEU A 154 19.44 16.64 -1.70
C LEU A 154 18.31 17.10 -2.64
N ASN A 155 17.19 17.54 -2.06
CA ASN A 155 16.00 18.02 -2.77
C ASN A 155 15.34 16.99 -3.71
N LYS A 156 15.70 15.70 -3.60
CA LYS A 156 15.04 14.62 -4.31
C LYS A 156 14.03 13.94 -3.40
N SER A 157 12.88 13.61 -3.97
CA SER A 157 11.83 12.92 -3.22
C SER A 157 12.14 11.43 -3.16
N VAL A 158 11.96 10.85 -1.97
CA VAL A 158 11.98 9.40 -1.76
C VAL A 158 10.61 8.95 -1.26
N SER A 159 10.12 7.83 -1.76
CA SER A 159 8.85 7.25 -1.31
C SER A 159 8.88 5.73 -1.27
N CYS A 160 8.05 5.18 -0.38
CA CYS A 160 7.73 3.77 -0.26
C CYS A 160 6.27 3.58 -0.68
N GLU A 161 5.99 2.61 -1.55
CA GLU A 161 4.64 2.15 -1.87
C GLU A 161 4.47 0.73 -1.35
N VAL A 162 3.37 0.47 -0.65
CA VAL A 162 2.98 -0.89 -0.24
C VAL A 162 1.70 -1.29 -0.95
N ASN A 163 1.65 -2.51 -1.48
CA ASN A 163 0.40 -3.11 -1.95
C ASN A 163 -0.06 -4.14 -0.94
N MET A 164 -1.02 -3.74 -0.11
CA MET A 164 -1.59 -4.58 0.96
C MET A 164 -2.77 -5.44 0.48
N ASN A 165 -3.25 -5.22 -0.75
CA ASN A 165 -4.44 -5.88 -1.32
C ASN A 165 -4.13 -7.23 -1.97
N ILE A 166 -2.86 -7.56 -2.17
CA ILE A 166 -2.42 -8.80 -2.83
C ILE A 166 -1.70 -9.74 -1.87
N SER A 167 -1.62 -11.02 -2.22
CA SER A 167 -0.81 -12.01 -1.51
C SER A 167 0.12 -12.71 -2.51
N PRO A 168 1.45 -12.56 -2.40
CA PRO A 168 2.17 -11.85 -1.33
C PRO A 168 2.05 -10.32 -1.43
N ARG A 169 1.94 -9.63 -0.28
CA ARG A 169 1.97 -8.16 -0.18
C ARG A 169 3.35 -7.63 -0.56
N THR A 170 3.43 -6.44 -1.14
CA THR A 170 4.69 -5.89 -1.66
C THR A 170 5.05 -4.55 -1.06
N LEU A 171 6.34 -4.23 -1.10
CA LEU A 171 6.95 -2.93 -0.83
C LEU A 171 7.89 -2.58 -1.99
N THR A 172 7.69 -1.40 -2.56
CA THR A 172 8.51 -0.86 -3.65
C THR A 172 8.98 0.55 -3.30
N PHE A 173 10.20 0.88 -3.72
CA PHE A 173 10.80 2.19 -3.46
C PHE A 173 10.89 3.03 -4.72
N PHE A 174 10.85 4.34 -4.55
CA PHE A 174 10.92 5.29 -5.65
C PHE A 174 11.77 6.50 -5.29
N ILE A 175 12.54 7.00 -6.27
CA ILE A 175 13.23 8.29 -6.23
C ILE A 175 12.65 9.16 -7.34
N ASP A 176 12.11 10.34 -7.02
CA ASP A 176 11.44 11.22 -7.99
C ASP A 176 10.42 10.49 -8.88
N ASN A 177 9.60 9.65 -8.24
CA ASN A 177 8.59 8.79 -8.87
C ASN A 177 9.15 7.68 -9.78
N GLN A 178 10.47 7.55 -9.92
CA GLN A 178 11.09 6.45 -10.65
C GLN A 178 11.23 5.22 -9.75
N GLU A 179 10.64 4.10 -10.17
CA GLU A 179 10.74 2.81 -9.48
C GLU A 179 12.20 2.37 -9.35
N GLN A 180 12.55 1.80 -8.20
CA GLN A 180 13.89 1.29 -7.93
C GLN A 180 13.96 -0.23 -8.10
N GLY A 181 15.14 -0.75 -8.46
CA GLY A 181 15.31 -2.15 -8.87
C GLY A 181 15.16 -3.19 -7.76
N LEU A 182 15.30 -2.81 -6.49
CA LEU A 182 15.12 -3.71 -5.35
C LEU A 182 13.77 -3.47 -4.68
N SER A 183 12.99 -4.54 -4.52
CA SER A 183 11.69 -4.55 -3.85
C SER A 183 11.58 -5.69 -2.84
N VAL A 184 10.55 -5.65 -2.00
CA VAL A 184 10.29 -6.67 -0.98
C VAL A 184 8.90 -7.25 -1.17
N ARG A 185 8.77 -8.57 -1.05
CA ARG A 185 7.51 -9.32 -1.05
C ARG A 185 7.26 -9.97 0.30
N ASN A 186 6.00 -10.36 0.51
CA ASN A 186 5.50 -11.03 1.70
C ASN A 186 5.65 -10.17 2.98
N ILE A 187 5.51 -8.84 2.86
CA ILE A 187 5.53 -7.94 4.02
C ILE A 187 4.37 -8.26 5.00
N PRO A 188 4.47 -7.86 6.28
CA PRO A 188 3.46 -8.16 7.30
C PRO A 188 2.05 -7.70 6.91
N SER A 189 1.01 -8.28 7.53
CA SER A 189 -0.39 -7.91 7.29
C SER A 189 -0.75 -6.50 7.78
N SER A 190 0.06 -5.94 8.67
CA SER A 190 -0.09 -4.58 9.19
C SER A 190 1.29 -3.95 9.37
N ILE A 191 1.48 -2.76 8.82
CA ILE A 191 2.77 -2.06 8.83
C ILE A 191 2.63 -0.62 9.31
N ARG A 192 3.76 -0.01 9.64
CA ARG A 192 3.91 1.44 9.77
C ARG A 192 4.99 1.94 8.84
N PHE A 193 4.79 3.11 8.25
CA PHE A 193 5.89 3.85 7.67
C PHE A 193 6.72 4.49 8.78
N TRP A 194 8.02 4.65 8.54
CA TRP A 194 8.90 5.36 9.45
C TRP A 194 10.04 6.05 8.71
N ILE A 195 10.63 7.05 9.37
CA ILE A 195 11.87 7.71 8.96
C ILE A 195 12.89 7.67 10.09
N TYR A 196 14.16 7.86 9.75
CA TYR A 196 15.24 8.02 10.71
C TYR A 196 16.04 9.28 10.41
N LEU A 197 16.32 10.04 11.46
CA LEU A 197 17.13 11.26 11.47
C LEU A 197 18.25 11.13 12.51
N TYR A 198 19.36 11.82 12.27
CA TYR A 198 20.53 11.82 13.17
C TYR A 198 21.22 13.18 13.24
N ASP A 199 21.37 13.83 12.09
CA ASP A 199 22.08 15.10 12.02
C ASP A 199 21.31 16.23 12.72
N ARG A 200 22.04 17.10 13.43
CA ARG A 200 21.47 18.28 14.11
C ARG A 200 20.76 19.17 13.10
N ASN A 201 19.57 19.64 13.45
CA ASN A 201 18.73 20.50 12.57
C ASN A 201 18.36 19.85 11.22
N SER A 202 18.60 18.54 11.06
CA SER A 202 18.10 17.79 9.91
C SER A 202 16.59 17.64 9.98
N SER A 203 15.96 17.45 8.84
CA SER A 203 14.51 17.29 8.80
C SER A 203 14.06 16.40 7.68
N PHE A 204 12.83 15.92 7.81
CA PHE A 204 12.09 15.26 6.74
C PHE A 204 10.77 15.98 6.56
N THR A 205 10.52 16.46 5.34
CA THR A 205 9.25 17.07 4.99
C THR A 205 8.43 16.07 4.19
N ILE A 206 7.30 15.67 4.76
CA ILE A 206 6.33 14.78 4.13
C ILE A 206 5.66 15.54 2.99
N ASN A 207 5.75 15.00 1.78
CA ASN A 207 5.06 15.55 0.62
C ASN A 207 4.07 14.56 -0.02
N ARG A 208 4.05 13.32 0.47
CA ARG A 208 3.20 12.27 -0.08
C ARG A 208 2.70 11.33 1.02
N PHE A 209 1.38 11.18 1.07
CA PHE A 209 0.69 10.14 1.82
C PHE A 209 -0.67 9.93 1.20
N GLU A 210 -0.78 8.91 0.35
CA GLU A 210 -1.95 8.71 -0.52
C GLU A 210 -2.27 7.22 -0.66
N ASN A 211 -3.55 6.92 -0.87
CA ASN A 211 -4.01 5.60 -1.27
C ASN A 211 -4.28 5.65 -2.78
N VAL A 212 -3.51 4.92 -3.57
CA VAL A 212 -3.58 4.93 -5.03
C VAL A 212 -4.49 3.80 -5.52
N GLN A 213 -5.20 4.04 -6.63
CA GLN A 213 -6.10 3.03 -7.22
C GLN A 213 -5.33 1.88 -7.87
N PHE A 214 -4.17 2.19 -8.45
CA PHE A 214 -3.32 1.24 -9.14
C PHE A 214 -1.89 1.38 -8.63
N SER A 215 -1.19 0.24 -8.55
CA SER A 215 0.23 0.20 -8.23
C SER A 215 1.02 1.09 -9.17
N SER A 216 1.90 1.93 -8.62
CA SER A 216 2.88 2.67 -9.42
C SER A 216 4.05 1.76 -9.83
N ALA A 217 4.23 0.65 -9.12
CA ALA A 217 5.23 -0.36 -9.44
C ALA A 217 4.79 -1.19 -10.66
N ASN A 218 5.63 -1.21 -11.69
CA ASN A 218 5.49 -1.98 -12.91
C ASN A 218 6.61 -3.04 -13.06
N GLY A 219 7.58 -3.03 -12.15
CA GLY A 219 8.80 -3.83 -12.25
C GLY A 219 9.90 -3.09 -13.01
N VAL A 220 11.13 -3.34 -12.61
CA VAL A 220 12.34 -2.81 -13.25
C VAL A 220 13.07 -3.96 -13.92
N LEU A 221 13.58 -3.74 -15.14
CA LEU A 221 14.43 -4.71 -15.83
C LEU A 221 15.63 -5.07 -14.94
N ASP A 222 15.92 -6.36 -14.80
CA ASP A 222 16.96 -6.91 -13.91
C ASP A 222 16.76 -6.58 -12.42
N GLY A 223 15.55 -6.17 -12.03
CA GLY A 223 15.18 -5.94 -10.65
C GLY A 223 15.21 -7.23 -9.80
N LYS A 224 15.53 -7.08 -8.52
CA LYS A 224 15.54 -8.17 -7.54
C LYS A 224 14.40 -8.00 -6.53
N VAL A 225 13.72 -9.10 -6.22
CA VAL A 225 12.64 -9.14 -5.23
C VAL A 225 13.08 -9.99 -4.05
N PHE A 226 13.12 -9.40 -2.86
CA PHE A 226 13.51 -10.09 -1.64
C PHE A 226 12.30 -10.45 -0.78
N GLU A 227 12.40 -11.50 0.02
CA GLU A 227 11.30 -11.95 0.87
C GLU A 227 11.50 -11.47 2.30
N TRP A 228 10.46 -10.88 2.89
CA TRP A 228 10.42 -10.55 4.31
C TRP A 228 10.60 -11.82 5.17
N GLY A 229 11.26 -11.67 6.31
CA GLY A 229 11.54 -12.72 7.28
C GLY A 229 12.75 -13.59 6.94
N LYS A 230 13.48 -13.27 5.88
CA LYS A 230 14.70 -13.96 5.45
C LYS A 230 15.89 -13.01 5.46
N GLU A 231 17.07 -13.54 5.74
CA GLU A 231 18.33 -12.86 5.44
C GLU A 231 18.52 -12.80 3.92
N TRP A 232 19.09 -11.69 3.43
CA TRP A 232 19.25 -11.45 2.00
C TRP A 232 20.71 -11.59 1.57
N GLU A 233 20.92 -12.27 0.45
CA GLU A 233 22.24 -12.46 -0.16
C GLU A 233 22.46 -11.44 -1.28
N LYS A 234 23.72 -11.04 -1.48
CA LYS A 234 24.13 -10.01 -2.45
C LYS A 234 24.10 -10.52 -3.89
#